data_AF-A0A498QIS6-F1
#
_entry.id   AF-A0A498QIS6-F1
#
_cell.length_a   1.000
_cell.length_b   1.000
_cell.length_c   1.000
_cell.angle_alpha   90.00
_cell.angle_beta   90.00
_cell.angle_gamma   90.00
#
_symmetry.space_group_name_H-M   'P 1'
#
loop_
_entity.id
_entity.type
_entity.pdbx_description
1 polymer ?
#
loop_
_entity_poly.entity_id
_entity_poly.type
_entity_poly.pdbx_seq_one_letter_code
_entity_poly.pdbx_strand_id
1 'polypeptide(L)'
;MATKTISIDLEAYERLRAARRSPNESFSQVIKRAHWRNEAPTAAALLDALAELPTVRDDVLTRLDEAQHTDTPPEDLWRSG
;
A
#
# COMPACT_ATOMS: atom_id res chain seq x y z
N MET A 1 -18.62 -14.49 1.26
CA MET A 1 -18.11 -13.25 0.64
C MET A 1 -18.63 -12.08 1.44
N ALA A 2 -17.78 -11.15 1.86
CA ALA A 2 -18.25 -9.91 2.46
C ALA A 2 -18.85 -9.03 1.35
N THR A 3 -20.12 -8.68 1.48
CA THR A 3 -20.79 -7.75 0.55
C THR A 3 -20.89 -6.39 1.22
N LYS A 4 -20.55 -5.33 0.49
CA LYS A 4 -20.85 -3.95 0.88
C LYS A 4 -21.78 -3.34 -0.16
N THR A 5 -22.84 -2.68 0.30
CA THR A 5 -23.75 -1.94 -0.55
C THR A 5 -23.25 -0.50 -0.66
N ILE A 6 -23.23 0.03 -1.87
CA ILE A 6 -22.88 1.42 -2.16
C ILE A 6 -24.03 2.09 -2.90
N SER A 7 -24.24 3.37 -2.65
CA SER A 7 -25.08 4.22 -3.50
C SER A 7 -24.19 4.87 -4.55
N ILE A 8 -24.63 4.89 -5.80
CA ILE A 8 -23.95 5.54 -6.91
C ILE A 8 -24.96 6.42 -7.65
N ASP A 9 -24.48 7.50 -8.28
CA ASP A 9 -25.34 8.29 -9.15
C ASP A 9 -25.75 7.51 -10.41
N LEU A 10 -26.74 8.04 -11.12
CA LEU A 10 -27.30 7.40 -12.31
C LEU A 10 -26.28 7.33 -13.45
N GLU A 11 -25.41 8.33 -13.57
CA GLU A 11 -24.41 8.36 -14.63
C GLU A 11 -23.36 7.25 -14.44
N ALA A 12 -22.88 7.07 -13.21
CA ALA A 12 -21.98 5.99 -12.82
C ALA A 12 -22.63 4.62 -13.04
N TYR A 13 -23.91 4.47 -12.70
CA TYR A 13 -24.66 3.24 -12.97
C TYR A 13 -24.69 2.92 -14.46
N GLU A 14 -25.05 3.89 -15.31
CA GLU A 14 -25.12 3.69 -16.77
C GLU A 14 -23.73 3.42 -17.38
N ARG A 15 -22.67 4.07 -16.88
CA ARG A 15 -21.29 3.77 -17.28
C ARG A 15 -20.90 2.33 -16.94
N LEU A 16 -21.22 1.85 -15.73
CA LEU A 16 -20.97 0.46 -15.34
C LEU A 16 -21.78 -0.52 -16.18
N ARG A 17 -23.04 -0.18 -16.50
CA ARG A 17 -23.92 -0.98 -17.35
C ARG A 17 -23.38 -1.10 -18.77
N ALA A 18 -22.94 -0.01 -19.37
CA ALA A 18 -22.36 0.03 -20.71
C ALA A 18 -21.01 -0.71 -20.78
N ALA A 19 -20.23 -0.70 -19.69
CA ALA A 19 -18.94 -1.38 -19.62
C ALA A 19 -19.02 -2.91 -19.46
N ARG A 20 -20.23 -3.49 -19.34
CA ARG A 20 -20.44 -4.94 -19.27
C ARG A 20 -20.12 -5.58 -20.62
N ARG A 21 -19.32 -6.64 -20.62
CA ARG A 21 -18.97 -7.42 -21.82
C ARG A 21 -20.00 -8.50 -22.15
N SER A 22 -20.81 -8.91 -21.17
CA SER A 22 -21.88 -9.87 -21.37
C SER A 22 -23.08 -9.55 -20.47
N PRO A 23 -24.29 -10.02 -20.86
CA PRO A 23 -25.50 -9.84 -20.05
C PRO A 23 -25.47 -10.50 -18.67
N ASN A 24 -24.51 -11.39 -18.41
CA ASN A 24 -24.37 -12.11 -17.13
C ASN A 24 -23.18 -11.60 -16.29
N GLU A 25 -22.40 -10.64 -16.80
CA GLU A 25 -21.28 -10.07 -16.05
C GLU A 25 -21.77 -9.25 -14.87
N SER A 26 -21.22 -9.50 -13.68
CA SER A 26 -21.57 -8.74 -12.47
C SER A 26 -20.89 -7.37 -12.46
N PHE A 27 -21.53 -6.37 -11.84
CA PHE A 27 -20.90 -5.05 -11.65
C PHE A 27 -19.60 -5.15 -10.84
N SER A 28 -19.49 -6.08 -9.91
CA SER A 28 -18.24 -6.37 -9.18
C SER A 28 -17.09 -6.77 -10.11
N GLN A 29 -17.37 -7.53 -11.19
CA GLN A 29 -16.36 -7.87 -12.20
C GLN A 29 -15.98 -6.66 -13.06
N VAL A 30 -16.95 -5.83 -13.43
CA VAL A 30 -16.71 -4.58 -14.18
C VAL A 30 -15.79 -3.64 -13.38
N ILE A 31 -16.11 -3.40 -12.10
CA ILE A 31 -15.34 -2.55 -11.19
C ILE A 31 -13.91 -3.06 -11.04
N LYS A 32 -13.72 -4.38 -10.88
CA LYS A 32 -12.39 -4.99 -10.75
C LYS A 32 -11.54 -4.88 -12.02
N ARG A 33 -12.17 -4.88 -13.20
CA ARG A 33 -11.48 -4.71 -14.49
C ARG A 33 -11.15 -3.24 -14.78
N ALA A 34 -11.92 -2.30 -14.22
CA ALA A 34 -11.75 -0.89 -14.52
C ALA A 34 -10.30 -0.46 -14.32
N HIS A 35 -9.77 0.29 -15.29
CA HIS A 35 -8.45 0.87 -15.18
C HIS A 35 -8.53 2.08 -14.26
N TRP A 36 -8.27 1.86 -12.97
CA TRP A 36 -8.07 2.93 -12.02
C TRP A 36 -6.71 3.57 -12.35
N ARG A 37 -6.69 4.88 -12.59
CA ARG A 37 -5.42 5.59 -12.77
C ARG A 37 -4.65 5.40 -11.47
N ASN A 38 -3.61 4.56 -11.53
CA ASN A 38 -2.64 4.42 -10.47
C ASN A 38 -1.70 5.63 -10.63
N GLU A 39 -2.19 6.81 -10.24
CA GLU A 39 -1.36 8.01 -10.24
C GLU A 39 -0.08 7.69 -9.46
N ALA A 40 1.07 8.01 -10.04
CA ALA A 40 2.33 7.75 -9.38
C ALA A 40 2.29 8.42 -8.00
N PRO A 41 2.63 7.72 -6.91
CA PRO A 41 2.61 8.31 -5.58
C PRO A 41 3.49 9.56 -5.61
N THR A 42 2.91 10.69 -5.22
CA THR A 42 3.64 11.96 -5.18
C THR A 42 4.46 12.02 -3.89
N ALA A 43 5.55 12.81 -3.90
CA ALA A 43 6.29 13.09 -2.68
C ALA A 43 5.41 13.74 -1.60
N ALA A 44 4.41 14.53 -2.00
CA ALA A 44 3.41 15.09 -1.09
C ALA A 44 2.57 13.99 -0.42
N ALA A 45 2.04 13.04 -1.20
CA ALA A 45 1.27 11.91 -0.65
C ALA A 45 2.12 11.04 0.29
N LEU A 46 3.42 10.91 0.03
CA LEU A 46 4.35 10.26 0.95
C LEU A 46 4.51 11.04 2.26
N LEU A 47 4.69 12.36 2.21
CA LEU A 47 4.81 13.19 3.40
C LEU A 47 3.55 13.13 4.27
N ASP A 48 2.38 13.20 3.67
CA ASP A 48 1.09 13.06 4.37
C ASP A 48 0.99 11.70 5.06
N ALA A 49 1.40 10.62 4.38
CA ALA A 49 1.40 9.29 4.96
C ALA A 49 2.40 9.15 6.13
N LEU A 50 3.59 9.76 6.01
CA LEU A 50 4.60 9.74 7.07
C LEU A 50 4.16 10.50 8.32
N ALA A 51 3.37 11.57 8.18
CA ALA A 51 2.85 12.34 9.32
C ALA A 51 1.91 11.50 10.21
N GLU A 52 1.21 10.53 9.63
CA GLU A 52 0.26 9.66 10.34
C GLU A 52 0.89 8.38 10.88
N LEU A 53 2.15 8.09 10.55
CA LEU A 53 2.82 6.88 11.03
C LEU A 53 3.22 7.04 12.51
N PRO A 54 3.02 5.99 13.32
CA PRO A 54 3.50 6.00 14.70
C PRO A 54 5.03 6.08 14.69
N THR A 55 5.58 7.03 15.45
CA THR A 55 7.01 7.09 15.71
C THR A 55 7.42 5.98 16.67
N VAL A 56 8.63 5.47 16.49
CA VAL A 56 9.18 4.49 17.43
C VAL A 56 9.44 5.16 18.78
N ARG A 57 9.36 4.40 19.86
CA ARG A 57 9.61 4.90 21.22
C ARG A 57 11.10 5.16 21.45
N ASP A 58 11.40 6.11 22.33
CA ASP A 58 12.77 6.53 22.64
C ASP A 58 13.67 5.41 23.18
N ASP A 59 13.11 4.44 23.91
CA ASP A 59 13.85 3.29 24.41
C ASP A 59 14.32 2.37 23.27
N VAL A 60 13.53 2.27 22.21
CA VAL A 60 13.90 1.52 21.01
C VAL A 60 15.00 2.25 20.24
N LEU A 61 14.92 3.57 20.12
CA LEU A 61 15.98 4.37 19.49
C LEU A 61 17.31 4.21 20.25
N THR A 62 17.27 4.34 21.57
CA THR A 62 18.45 4.19 22.44
C THR A 62 19.09 2.82 22.24
N ARG A 63 18.29 1.74 22.23
CA ARG A 63 18.79 0.39 22.00
C ARG A 63 19.42 0.21 20.61
N LEU A 64 18.85 0.84 19.58
CA LEU A 64 19.40 0.78 18.22
C LEU A 64 20.72 1.53 18.12
N ASP A 65 20.83 2.71 18.73
CA ASP A 65 22.06 3.48 18.78
C ASP A 65 23.17 2.72 19.52
N GLU A 66 22.86 2.12 20.67
CA GLU A 66 23.79 1.27 21.41
C GLU A 66 24.27 0.08 20.56
N ALA A 67 23.33 -0.62 19.90
CA ALA A 67 23.66 -1.74 19.03
C ALA A 67 24.62 -1.33 17.91
N GLN A 68 24.39 -0.17 17.28
CA GLN A 68 25.25 0.36 16.23
C GLN A 68 26.64 0.74 16.74
N HIS A 69 26.76 1.30 17.95
CA HIS A 69 28.06 1.59 18.55
C HIS A 69 28.87 0.33 18.87
N THR A 70 28.18 -0.75 19.24
CA THR A 70 28.80 -2.05 19.56
C THR A 70 28.94 -2.96 18.35
N ASP A 71 28.52 -2.52 17.17
CA ASP A 71 28.55 -3.34 15.95
C ASP A 71 29.99 -3.55 15.50
N THR A 72 30.43 -4.80 15.55
CA THR A 72 31.76 -5.20 15.08
C THR A 72 31.62 -5.93 13.75
N PRO A 73 32.54 -5.71 12.80
CA PRO A 73 32.56 -6.48 11.56
C PRO A 73 32.46 -7.98 11.84
N PRO A 74 31.66 -8.73 11.07
CA PRO A 74 31.60 -10.18 11.22
C PRO A 74 32.99 -10.78 10.94
N GLU A 75 33.23 -11.99 11.48
CA GLU A 75 34.49 -12.71 11.26
C GLU A 75 34.80 -12.84 9.76
N ASP A 76 36.01 -12.46 9.36
CA ASP A 76 36.49 -12.58 7.99
C ASP A 76 36.85 -14.04 7.69
N LEU A 77 35.90 -14.77 7.10
CA LEU A 77 36.05 -16.17 6.71
C LEU A 77 37.07 -16.40 5.57
N TRP A 78 37.64 -15.32 5.01
CA TRP A 78 38.58 -15.39 3.88
C TRP A 78 40.04 -15.18 4.32
N ARG A 79 40.27 -14.80 5.59
CA ARG A 79 41.62 -14.64 6.19
C ARG A 79 41.96 -15.69 7.25
N SER A 80 41.05 -16.63 7.51
CA SER A 80 41.29 -17.81 8.35
C SER A 80 42.02 -18.90 7.55
N GLY A 81 43.31 -18.66 7.26
CA GLY A 81 44.25 -19.58 6.63
C GLY A 81 45.59 -19.56 7.33
#